data_AF-A0A4Q2XU51-F1
#
_entry.id   AF-A0A4Q2XU51-F1
#
_cell.length_a   1.000
_cell.length_b   1.000
_cell.length_c   1.000
_cell.angle_alpha   90.00
_cell.angle_beta   90.00
_cell.angle_gamma   90.00
#
_symmetry.space_group_name_H-M   'P 1'
#
loop_
_entity.id
_entity.type
_entity.pdbx_description
1 polymer ?
#
loop_
_entity_poly.entity_id
_entity_poly.type
_entity_poly.pdbx_seq_one_letter_code
_entity_poly.pdbx_strand_id
1 'polypeptide(L)'
;MQAEASLQMTMREVEREITEAWLLLGTQQKRLDGWKADSLKTFADAAQLADRHYRLGAVPLSTYLEMQNQYLEATEAINSTRLEVLRAALDLEQLVGAPAPKSSKSK
;
A
#
# COMPACT_ATOMS: atom_id res chain seq x y z
N MET A 1 -1.77 5.20 45.31
CA MET A 1 -0.71 4.23 44.97
C MET A 1 -1.11 3.21 43.91
N GLN A 2 -1.97 2.21 44.18
CA GLN A 2 -2.28 1.18 43.15
C GLN A 2 -3.02 1.74 41.91
N ALA A 3 -4.00 2.63 42.10
CA ALA A 3 -4.72 3.26 41.00
C ALA A 3 -3.82 4.15 40.12
N GLU A 4 -2.89 4.89 40.74
CA GLU A 4 -1.92 5.74 40.03
C GLU A 4 -0.92 4.90 39.23
N ALA A 5 -0.43 3.80 39.81
CA ALA A 5 0.46 2.88 39.09
C ALA A 5 -0.25 2.22 37.90
N SER A 6 -1.53 1.83 38.07
CA SER A 6 -2.35 1.30 36.98
C SER A 6 -2.55 2.32 35.87
N LEU A 7 -2.86 3.58 36.21
CA LEU A 7 -3.02 4.66 35.23
C LEU A 7 -1.73 4.90 34.43
N GLN A 8 -0.58 4.98 35.12
CA GLN A 8 0.72 5.18 34.48
C GLN A 8 1.07 4.04 33.52
N MET A 9 0.74 2.80 33.89
CA MET A 9 0.94 1.64 33.01
C MET A 9 0.06 1.73 31.77
N THR A 10 -1.24 2.04 31.92
CA THR A 10 -2.16 2.20 30.79
C THR A 10 -1.74 3.34 29.87
N MET A 11 -1.27 4.48 30.41
CA MET A 11 -0.81 5.60 29.60
C MET A 11 0.39 5.21 28.72
N ARG A 12 1.39 4.53 29.30
CA ARG A 12 2.55 4.07 28.53
C ARG A 12 2.19 3.06 27.46
N GLU A 13 1.20 2.21 27.73
CA GLU A 13 0.73 1.24 26.76
C GLU A 13 0.06 1.93 25.56
N VAL A 14 -0.81 2.91 25.83
CA VAL A 14 -1.43 3.73 24.77
C VAL A 14 -0.37 4.49 23.97
N GLU A 15 0.62 5.10 24.63
CA GLU A 15 1.74 5.78 23.96
C GLU A 15 2.53 4.83 23.05
N ARG A 16 2.77 3.60 23.50
CA ARG A 16 3.44 2.54 22.72
C ARG A 16 2.62 2.17 21.49
N GLU A 17 1.33 1.87 21.66
CA GLU A 17 0.43 1.49 20.57
C GLU A 17 0.32 2.58 19.51
N ILE A 18 0.16 3.85 19.92
CA ILE A 18 0.13 5.00 19.01
C ILE A 18 1.45 5.11 18.22
N THR A 19 2.59 4.96 18.91
CA THR A 19 3.91 5.05 18.28
C THR A 19 4.10 3.95 17.24
N GLU A 20 3.71 2.71 17.55
CA GLU A 20 3.78 1.58 16.64
C GLU A 20 2.89 1.76 15.41
N ALA A 21 1.64 2.19 15.61
CA ALA A 21 0.71 2.46 14.52
C ALA A 21 1.23 3.58 13.59
N TRP A 22 1.81 4.64 14.17
CA TRP A 22 2.39 5.74 13.40
C TRP A 22 3.58 5.29 12.55
N LEU A 23 4.48 4.49 13.12
CA LEU A 23 5.64 3.93 12.39
C LEU A 23 5.21 2.95 11.30
N LEU A 24 4.18 2.14 11.56
CA LEU A 24 3.59 1.24 10.57
C LEU A 24 3.02 2.02 9.39
N LEU A 25 2.20 3.05 9.65
CA LEU A 25 1.64 3.92 8.62
C LEU A 25 2.75 4.54 7.76
N GLY A 26 3.78 5.10 8.38
CA GLY A 26 4.91 5.69 7.66
C GLY A 26 5.66 4.66 6.80
N THR A 27 5.79 3.41 7.27
CA THR A 27 6.41 2.32 6.51
C THR A 27 5.57 1.94 5.29
N GLN A 28 4.24 1.81 5.44
CA GLN A 28 3.36 1.49 4.33
C GLN A 28 3.28 2.63 3.30
N GLN A 29 3.27 3.88 3.76
CA GLN A 29 3.32 5.06 2.87
C GLN A 29 4.60 5.06 2.04
N LYS A 30 5.77 4.79 2.65
CA LYS A 30 7.03 4.66 1.91
C LYS A 30 7.02 3.49 0.91
N ARG A 31 6.39 2.37 1.25
CA ARG A 31 6.21 1.25 0.33
C ARG A 31 5.35 1.64 -0.86
N LEU A 32 4.25 2.37 -0.62
CA LEU A 32 3.39 2.88 -1.69
C LEU A 32 4.13 3.88 -2.58
N ASP A 33 4.95 4.75 -1.98
CA ASP A 33 5.81 5.71 -2.69
C ASP A 33 6.89 5.06 -3.56
N GLY A 34 7.25 3.80 -3.29
CA GLY A 34 8.14 3.02 -4.13
C GLY A 34 7.54 2.70 -5.50
N TRP A 35 6.22 2.73 -5.63
CA TRP A 35 5.55 2.61 -6.92
C TRP A 35 5.55 3.97 -7.64
N LYS A 36 5.99 3.99 -8.90
CA LYS A 36 5.77 5.15 -9.77
C LYS A 36 4.27 5.42 -9.90
N ALA A 37 3.89 6.70 -9.99
CA ALA A 37 2.49 7.12 -10.15
C ALA A 37 1.80 6.40 -11.34
N ASP A 38 2.55 6.21 -12.42
CA ASP A 38 2.05 5.58 -13.65
C ASP A 38 2.37 4.08 -13.77
N SER A 39 2.83 3.41 -12.70
CA SER A 39 3.18 1.98 -12.75
C SER A 39 2.05 1.12 -13.30
N LEU A 40 0.84 1.30 -12.77
CA LEU A 40 -0.33 0.49 -13.16
C LEU A 40 -0.72 0.72 -14.63
N LYS A 41 -0.62 1.97 -15.09
CA LYS A 41 -0.82 2.32 -16.51
C LYS A 41 0.25 1.67 -17.39
N THR A 42 1.51 1.69 -16.96
CA THR A 42 2.62 1.11 -17.72
C THR A 42 2.44 -0.39 -17.94
N PHE A 43 2.05 -1.13 -16.90
CA PHE A 43 1.75 -2.56 -17.02
C PHE A 43 0.52 -2.82 -17.91
N ALA A 44 -0.52 -2.00 -17.80
CA ALA A 44 -1.70 -2.11 -18.66
C ALA A 44 -1.36 -1.88 -20.14
N ASP A 45 -0.57 -0.85 -20.43
CA ASP A 45 -0.13 -0.53 -21.80
C ASP A 45 0.74 -1.66 -22.39
N ALA A 46 1.62 -2.26 -21.58
CA ALA A 46 2.45 -3.39 -21.99
C ALA A 46 1.61 -4.64 -22.32
N ALA A 47 0.65 -4.99 -21.46
CA ALA A 47 -0.30 -6.07 -21.69
C ALA A 47 -1.13 -5.85 -22.98
N GLN A 48 -1.64 -4.63 -23.18
CA GLN A 48 -2.37 -4.28 -24.41
C GLN A 48 -1.49 -4.33 -25.67
N LEU A 49 -0.21 -3.94 -25.56
CA LEU A 49 0.72 -4.04 -26.67
C LEU A 49 0.99 -5.51 -27.03
N ALA A 50 1.17 -6.36 -26.02
CA ALA A 50 1.35 -7.79 -26.19
C ALA A 50 0.12 -8.46 -26.83
N ASP A 51 -1.10 -8.10 -26.43
CA ASP A 51 -2.35 -8.55 -27.06
C ASP A 51 -2.36 -8.23 -28.57
N ARG A 52 -2.09 -6.98 -28.93
CA ARG A 52 -2.06 -6.57 -30.35
C ARG A 52 -1.02 -7.36 -31.13
N HIS A 53 0.19 -7.52 -30.57
CA HIS A 53 1.24 -8.28 -31.24
C HIS A 53 0.92 -9.77 -31.36
N TYR A 54 0.29 -10.37 -30.35
CA TYR A 54 -0.13 -11.77 -30.39
C TYR A 54 -1.16 -12.01 -31.50
N ARG A 55 -2.18 -11.14 -31.59
CA ARG A 55 -3.23 -11.21 -32.62
C ARG A 55 -2.69 -11.04 -34.04
N LEU A 56 -1.57 -10.33 -34.20
CA LEU A 56 -0.86 -10.16 -35.47
C LEU A 56 0.16 -11.28 -35.74
N GLY A 57 0.33 -12.24 -34.82
CA GLY A 57 1.32 -13.31 -34.92
C GLY A 57 2.77 -12.86 -34.68
N ALA A 58 2.98 -11.65 -34.15
CA ALA A 58 4.30 -11.07 -33.92
C ALA A 58 4.97 -11.54 -32.61
N VAL A 59 4.19 -12.05 -31.65
CA VAL A 59 4.71 -12.68 -30.42
C VAL A 59 3.98 -14.01 -30.15
N PRO A 60 4.67 -15.01 -29.54
CA PRO A 60 4.04 -16.28 -29.20
C PRO A 60 3.03 -16.13 -28.05
N LEU A 61 2.13 -17.12 -27.93
CA LEU A 61 1.12 -17.18 -26.86
C LEU A 61 1.76 -17.11 -25.45
N SER A 62 2.94 -17.70 -25.27
CA SER A 62 3.68 -17.64 -24.01
C SER A 62 4.02 -16.21 -23.59
N THR A 63 4.54 -15.40 -24.50
CA THR A 63 4.85 -13.98 -24.25
C THR A 63 3.59 -13.16 -23.96
N TYR A 64 2.48 -13.44 -24.67
CA TYR A 64 1.19 -12.82 -24.35
C TYR A 64 0.78 -13.13 -22.91
N LEU A 65 0.72 -14.41 -22.54
CA LEU A 65 0.29 -14.82 -21.19
C LEU A 65 1.20 -14.26 -20.10
N GLU A 66 2.51 -14.19 -20.34
CA GLU A 66 3.45 -13.59 -19.41
C GLU A 66 3.12 -12.11 -19.14
N MET A 67 2.87 -11.31 -20.19
CA MET A 67 2.53 -9.90 -20.03
C MET A 67 1.16 -9.70 -19.35
N GLN A 68 0.18 -10.57 -19.65
CA GLN A 68 -1.12 -10.55 -18.95
C GLN A 68 -0.97 -10.85 -17.46
N ASN A 69 -0.14 -11.84 -17.10
CA ASN A 69 0.13 -12.20 -15.72
C ASN A 69 0.85 -11.07 -14.98
N GLN A 70 1.89 -10.49 -15.58
CA GLN A 70 2.62 -9.36 -14.98
C GLN A 70 1.70 -8.16 -14.70
N TYR A 71 0.75 -7.88 -15.59
CA TYR A 71 -0.25 -6.84 -15.35
C TYR A 71 -1.16 -7.14 -14.15
N LEU A 72 -1.64 -8.38 -14.04
CA LEU A 72 -2.47 -8.80 -12.92
C LEU A 72 -1.70 -8.75 -11.60
N GLU A 73 -0.48 -9.30 -11.57
CA GLU A 73 0.40 -9.31 -10.39
C GLU A 73 0.74 -7.89 -9.94
N ALA A 74 1.08 -6.99 -10.87
CA ALA A 74 1.34 -5.60 -10.53
C ALA A 74 0.09 -4.88 -9.98
N THR A 75 -1.07 -5.15 -10.57
CA THR A 75 -2.35 -4.60 -10.11
C THR A 75 -2.66 -5.05 -8.69
N GLU A 76 -2.49 -6.33 -8.40
CA GLU A 76 -2.68 -6.91 -7.07
C GLU A 76 -1.69 -6.32 -6.07
N ALA A 77 -0.40 -6.28 -6.40
CA ALA A 77 0.65 -5.76 -5.52
C ALA A 77 0.46 -4.27 -5.17
N ILE A 78 0.11 -3.44 -6.15
CA ILE A 78 -0.16 -2.01 -5.93
C ILE A 78 -1.39 -1.83 -5.05
N ASN A 79 -2.49 -2.54 -5.34
CA ASN A 79 -3.72 -2.41 -4.56
C ASN A 79 -3.59 -2.99 -3.15
N SER A 80 -2.84 -4.08 -2.98
CA SER A 80 -2.46 -4.61 -1.67
C SER A 80 -1.69 -3.55 -0.87
N THR A 81 -0.69 -2.90 -1.48
CA THR A 81 0.06 -1.83 -0.81
C THR A 81 -0.84 -0.64 -0.40
N ARG A 82 -1.79 -0.25 -1.25
CA ARG A 82 -2.78 0.79 -0.92
C ARG A 82 -3.68 0.37 0.23
N LEU A 83 -4.13 -0.88 0.26
CA LEU A 83 -4.95 -1.42 1.34
C LEU A 83 -4.21 -1.40 2.68
N GLU A 84 -2.93 -1.76 2.69
CA GLU A 84 -2.10 -1.72 3.90
C GLU A 84 -1.91 -0.29 4.42
N VAL A 85 -1.77 0.71 3.55
CA VAL A 85 -1.78 2.12 3.96
C VAL A 85 -3.11 2.52 4.59
N LEU A 86 -4.23 2.14 3.98
CA LEU A 86 -5.57 2.44 4.49
C LEU A 86 -5.83 1.80 5.86
N ARG A 87 -5.43 0.54 6.03
CA ARG A 87 -5.53 -0.18 7.30
C ARG A 87 -4.72 0.51 8.40
N ALA A 88 -3.43 0.76 8.13
CA ALA A 88 -2.56 1.42 9.11
C ALA A 88 -3.04 2.84 9.47
N ALA A 89 -3.67 3.55 8.52
CA ALA A 89 -4.28 4.85 8.79
C ALA A 89 -5.49 4.72 9.72
N LEU A 90 -6.40 3.78 9.45
CA LEU A 90 -7.57 3.53 10.29
C LEU A 90 -7.21 3.06 11.69
N ASP A 91 -6.19 2.19 11.83
CA ASP A 91 -5.69 1.73 13.12
C ASP A 91 -5.18 2.90 13.97
N LEU A 92 -4.42 3.81 13.34
CA LEU A 92 -3.96 5.02 14.01
C LEU A 92 -5.13 5.96 14.37
N GLU A 93 -6.09 6.15 13.46
CA GLU A 93 -7.31 6.96 13.72
C GLU A 93 -8.08 6.45 14.94
N GLN A 94 -8.22 5.12 15.06
CA GLN A 94 -8.92 4.50 16.18
C GLN A 94 -8.21 4.77 17.51
N LEU A 95 -6.87 4.75 17.54
CA LEU A 95 -6.08 4.98 18.75
C LEU A 95 -6.06 6.46 19.17
N VAL A 96 -5.99 7.38 18.21
CA VAL A 96 -5.85 8.83 18.49
C VAL A 96 -7.18 9.58 18.51
N GLY A 97 -8.25 8.98 18.00
CA GLY A 97 -9.59 9.60 17.90
C GLY A 97 -9.67 10.78 16.92
N ALA A 98 -8.68 10.91 16.03
CA ALA A 98 -8.58 11.99 15.06
C ALA A 98 -8.06 11.45 13.72
N PRO A 99 -8.35 12.12 12.59
CA PRO A 99 -7.94 11.64 11.27
C PRO A 99 -6.43 11.43 11.15
N ALA A 100 -6.01 10.35 10.49
CA ALA A 100 -4.61 10.03 10.31
C ALA A 100 -3.95 11.00 9.32
N PRO A 101 -2.66 11.30 9.49
CA PRO A 101 -1.93 12.16 8.57
C PRO A 101 -1.91 11.55 7.16
N LYS A 102 -2.39 12.32 6.19
CA LYS A 102 -2.30 11.97 4.77
C LYS A 102 -0.83 11.98 4.34
N SER A 103 -0.48 11.12 3.38
CA SER A 103 0.88 11.14 2.83
C SER A 103 1.18 12.52 2.24
N SER A 104 2.32 13.08 2.64
CA SER A 104 2.82 14.37 2.16
C SER A 104 3.39 14.20 0.74
N LYS A 105 2.52 14.07 -0.26
CA LYS A 105 2.86 14.33 -1.67
C LYS A 105 1.78 15.17 -2.32
N SER A 106 1.91 16.47 -2.12
CA SER A 106 1.31 17.50 -2.97
C SER A 106 2.42 18.39 -3.49
N LYS A 107 3.11 17.93 -4.54
CA LYS A 107 3.62 18.73 -5.67
C LYS A 107 4.32 17.85 -6.69
#